data_AF-J9EVJ6-F1
#
_entry.id   AF-J9EVJ6-F1
#
_cell.length_a   1.000
_cell.length_b   1.000
_cell.length_c   1.000
_cell.angle_alpha   90.00
_cell.angle_beta   90.00
_cell.angle_gamma   90.00
#
_symmetry.space_group_name_H-M   'P 1'
#
loop_
_entity.id
_entity.type
_entity.pdbx_description
1 polymer ?
#
loop_
_entity_poly.entity_id
_entity_poly.type
_entity_poly.pdbx_seq_one_letter_code
_entity_poly.pdbx_strand_id
1 'polypeptide(L)'
;MPHEDKEQEEEQKARTAYDLIRMRLERLQKNIEKPVSIPQRRDGRKPRPPPDFVRNVVGSSAAAGSAEFHIFRNNRKREMDRLDYMNNKALQEELDEKFLAERRRRAEEEEKKTARKRLKRQRYKEKMKSLRKKNEESSTENETDGDDSELSSTVENNDERSEQVTDKENSEVVQTDEISAVPDKQSVGNAEIKKTDDSSSSVKRKKENT
;
A
#
# COMPACT_ATOMS: atom_id res chain seq x y z
N MET A 1 -9.32 -18.72 -37.48
CA MET A 1 -9.81 -19.46 -36.31
C MET A 1 -8.94 -19.05 -35.13
N PRO A 2 -9.49 -18.68 -33.97
CA PRO A 2 -8.67 -18.41 -32.79
C PRO A 2 -7.94 -19.71 -32.42
N HIS A 3 -6.62 -19.64 -32.21
CA HIS A 3 -5.89 -20.75 -31.62
C HIS A 3 -6.33 -20.86 -30.16
N GLU A 4 -7.23 -21.80 -29.88
CA GLU A 4 -7.53 -22.20 -28.52
C GLU A 4 -6.26 -22.83 -27.94
N ASP A 5 -5.71 -22.19 -26.90
CA ASP A 5 -4.57 -22.71 -26.17
C ASP A 5 -5.04 -24.04 -25.53
N LYS A 6 -4.64 -25.18 -26.10
CA LYS A 6 -4.98 -26.53 -25.62
C LYS A 6 -4.80 -26.71 -24.11
N GLU A 7 -3.87 -25.95 -23.54
CA GLU A 7 -3.60 -25.88 -22.10
C GLU A 7 -4.81 -25.41 -21.30
N GLN A 8 -5.55 -24.40 -21.77
CA GLN A 8 -6.73 -23.86 -21.10
C GLN A 8 -7.89 -24.86 -21.10
N GLU A 9 -8.12 -25.55 -22.22
CA GLU A 9 -9.13 -26.61 -22.31
C GLU A 9 -8.83 -27.77 -21.36
N GLU A 10 -7.56 -28.14 -21.21
CA GLU A 10 -7.12 -29.13 -20.25
C GLU A 10 -7.35 -28.68 -18.79
N GLU A 11 -7.16 -27.40 -18.48
CA GLU A 11 -7.47 -26.87 -17.14
C GLU A 11 -8.97 -26.87 -16.84
N GLN A 12 -9.82 -26.59 -17.83
CA GLN A 12 -11.28 -26.61 -17.66
C GLN A 12 -11.84 -28.01 -17.34
N LYS A 13 -11.12 -29.08 -17.70
CA LYS A 13 -11.52 -30.47 -17.39
C LYS A 13 -11.27 -30.86 -15.94
N ALA A 14 -10.49 -30.09 -15.19
CA ALA A 14 -10.18 -30.39 -13.81
C ALA A 14 -11.41 -30.19 -12.90
N ARG A 15 -11.71 -31.18 -12.06
CA ARG A 15 -12.85 -31.12 -11.14
C ARG A 15 -12.46 -30.54 -9.78
N THR A 16 -11.26 -30.84 -9.33
CA THR A 16 -10.72 -30.41 -8.03
C THR A 16 -9.52 -29.49 -8.21
N ALA A 17 -9.23 -28.64 -7.23
CA ALA A 17 -8.01 -27.83 -7.20
C ALA A 17 -6.74 -28.69 -7.28
N TYR A 18 -6.77 -29.89 -6.71
CA TYR A 18 -5.69 -30.87 -6.82
C TYR A 18 -5.46 -31.31 -8.27
N ASP A 19 -6.53 -31.55 -9.02
CA ASP A 19 -6.46 -31.96 -10.43
C ASP A 19 -5.85 -30.84 -11.28
N LEU A 20 -6.19 -29.57 -11.01
CA LEU A 20 -5.59 -28.41 -11.69
C LEU A 20 -4.07 -28.35 -11.48
N ILE A 21 -3.62 -28.50 -10.22
CA ILE A 21 -2.19 -28.49 -9.89
C ILE A 21 -1.49 -29.67 -10.56
N ARG A 22 -2.09 -30.87 -10.51
CA ARG A 22 -1.55 -32.07 -11.16
C ARG A 22 -1.36 -31.85 -12.66
N MET A 23 -2.37 -31.35 -13.38
CA MET A 23 -2.27 -31.07 -14.82
C MET A 23 -1.16 -30.05 -15.13
N ARG A 24 -1.04 -28.98 -14.33
CA ARG A 24 0.04 -27.98 -14.49
C ARG A 24 1.43 -28.59 -14.23
N LEU A 25 1.56 -29.45 -13.22
CA LEU A 25 2.81 -30.17 -12.93
C LEU A 25 3.18 -31.14 -14.05
N GLU A 26 2.22 -31.92 -14.55
CA GLU A 26 2.44 -32.83 -15.69
C GLU A 26 2.90 -32.05 -16.94
N ARG A 27 2.37 -30.85 -17.19
CA ARG A 27 2.86 -29.97 -18.28
C ARG A 27 4.29 -29.50 -18.08
N LEU A 28 4.65 -29.10 -16.86
CA LEU A 28 6.03 -28.70 -16.53
C LEU A 28 7.01 -29.87 -16.66
N GLN A 29 6.59 -31.07 -16.24
CA GLN A 29 7.39 -32.29 -16.31
C GLN A 29 7.61 -32.80 -17.74
N LYS A 30 6.70 -32.51 -18.68
CA LYS A 30 6.92 -32.85 -20.11
C LYS A 30 8.16 -32.14 -20.68
N ASN A 31 8.52 -30.97 -20.16
CA ASN A 31 9.61 -30.13 -20.66
C ASN A 31 10.57 -29.70 -19.53
N ILE A 32 11.16 -30.66 -18.81
CA ILE A 32 12.03 -30.38 -17.65
C ILE A 32 13.25 -29.52 -18.01
N GLU A 33 13.77 -29.65 -19.24
CA GLU A 33 14.92 -28.88 -19.70
C GLU A 33 14.61 -27.39 -19.95
N LYS A 34 13.34 -27.04 -20.17
CA LYS A 34 12.95 -25.65 -20.45
C LYS A 34 12.87 -24.87 -19.12
N PRO A 35 13.64 -23.79 -18.94
CA PRO A 35 13.56 -22.99 -17.73
C PRO A 35 12.16 -22.38 -17.59
N VAL A 36 11.58 -22.49 -16.39
CA VAL A 36 10.26 -21.94 -16.09
C VAL A 36 10.34 -20.42 -16.00
N SER A 37 9.49 -19.71 -16.75
CA SER A 37 9.40 -18.25 -16.68
C SER A 37 8.60 -17.82 -15.45
N ILE A 38 9.31 -17.57 -14.34
CA ILE A 38 8.71 -17.00 -13.13
C ILE A 38 8.55 -15.49 -13.36
N PRO A 39 7.32 -14.94 -13.39
CA PRO A 39 7.13 -13.53 -13.64
C PRO A 39 7.74 -12.70 -12.49
N GLN A 40 8.69 -11.84 -12.83
CA GLN A 40 9.21 -10.86 -11.89
C GLN A 40 8.14 -9.80 -11.58
N ARG A 41 8.24 -9.16 -10.41
CA ARG A 41 7.32 -8.09 -10.03
C ARG A 41 7.36 -6.99 -11.10
N ARG A 42 6.21 -6.69 -11.71
CA ARG A 42 6.10 -5.61 -12.69
C ARG A 42 6.30 -4.27 -12.01
N ASP A 43 7.06 -3.39 -12.64
CA ASP A 43 7.09 -1.99 -12.28
C ASP A 43 5.70 -1.36 -12.48
N GLY A 44 5.33 -0.43 -11.59
CA GLY A 44 4.13 0.39 -11.78
C GLY A 44 4.15 1.18 -13.09
N ARG A 45 2.98 1.65 -13.54
CA ARG A 45 2.87 2.46 -14.77
C ARG A 45 3.53 3.82 -14.56
N LYS A 46 4.80 3.93 -14.96
CA LYS A 46 5.57 5.19 -14.94
C LYS A 46 5.23 6.02 -16.19
N PRO A 47 5.14 7.36 -16.10
CA PRO A 47 5.00 8.22 -17.27
C PRO A 47 6.22 8.04 -18.18
N ARG A 48 5.99 8.04 -19.50
CA ARG A 48 7.10 7.94 -20.46
C ARG A 48 7.99 9.19 -20.35
N PRO A 49 9.33 9.03 -20.38
CA PRO A 49 10.22 10.18 -20.37
C PRO A 49 9.96 11.07 -21.61
N PRO A 50 10.14 12.40 -21.48
CA PRO A 50 10.04 13.30 -22.62
C PRO A 50 11.12 12.95 -23.65
N PRO A 51 10.85 13.10 -24.97
CA PRO A 51 11.86 12.89 -25.99
C PRO A 51 12.97 13.95 -25.92
N ASP A 52 14.23 13.54 -26.07
CA ASP A 52 15.38 14.45 -25.99
C ASP A 52 15.35 15.57 -27.03
N PHE A 53 14.95 15.22 -28.26
CA PHE A 53 14.87 16.17 -29.38
C PHE A 53 13.56 16.04 -30.13
N VAL A 54 12.89 17.16 -30.32
CA VAL A 54 11.73 17.26 -31.21
C VAL A 54 12.22 17.79 -32.56
N ARG A 55 12.21 16.92 -33.58
CA ARG A 55 12.78 17.23 -34.91
C ARG A 55 11.87 18.10 -35.79
N ASN A 56 10.57 18.15 -35.48
CA ASN A 56 9.54 18.73 -36.36
C ASN A 56 8.98 20.05 -35.80
N VAL A 57 9.83 20.87 -35.18
CA VAL A 57 9.42 22.18 -34.65
C VAL A 57 9.32 23.17 -35.81
N VAL A 58 8.12 23.68 -36.06
CA VAL A 58 7.89 24.78 -37.00
C VAL A 58 8.39 26.09 -36.40
N GLY A 59 8.82 27.05 -37.22
CA GLY A 59 9.42 28.31 -36.76
C GLY A 59 8.53 29.10 -35.78
N SER A 60 9.14 29.91 -34.92
CA SER A 60 8.43 30.58 -33.81
C SER A 60 7.30 31.53 -34.23
N SER A 61 7.37 32.07 -35.46
CA SER A 61 6.35 32.96 -36.05
C SER A 61 5.43 32.25 -37.05
N ALA A 62 5.54 30.94 -37.20
CA ALA A 62 4.67 30.17 -38.09
C ALA A 62 3.22 30.22 -37.58
N ALA A 63 2.26 30.27 -38.51
CA ALA A 63 0.84 30.19 -38.16
C ALA A 63 0.48 28.80 -37.58
N ALA A 64 -0.59 28.74 -36.79
CA ALA A 64 -1.08 27.48 -36.24
C ALA A 64 -1.37 26.45 -37.36
N GLY A 65 -0.62 25.35 -37.35
CA GLY A 65 -0.78 24.28 -38.34
C GLY A 65 -1.99 23.38 -38.05
N SER A 66 -2.43 22.61 -39.05
CA SER A 66 -3.54 21.66 -38.90
C SER A 66 -3.26 20.54 -37.87
N ALA A 67 -1.98 20.22 -37.63
CA ALA A 67 -1.57 19.23 -36.64
C ALA A 67 -1.41 19.79 -35.21
N GLU A 68 -1.34 21.12 -35.05
CA GLU A 68 -1.00 21.75 -33.76
C GLU A 68 -2.00 21.41 -32.67
N PHE A 69 -3.29 21.36 -33.01
CA PHE A 69 -4.34 20.93 -32.10
C PHE A 69 -4.12 19.49 -31.58
N HIS A 70 -3.73 18.56 -32.45
CA HIS A 70 -3.48 17.18 -32.05
C HIS A 70 -2.21 17.04 -31.22
N ILE A 71 -1.19 17.85 -31.49
CA ILE A 71 0.04 17.92 -30.69
C ILE A 71 -0.30 18.39 -29.27
N PHE A 72 -1.02 19.51 -29.13
CA PHE A 72 -1.48 20.02 -27.84
C PHE A 72 -2.31 18.98 -27.07
N ARG A 73 -3.27 18.32 -27.72
CA ARG A 73 -4.09 17.27 -27.10
C ARG A 73 -3.24 16.14 -26.52
N ASN A 74 -2.26 15.66 -27.28
CA ASN A 74 -1.38 14.58 -26.85
C ASN A 74 -0.44 15.02 -25.72
N ASN A 75 0.10 16.24 -25.80
CA ASN A 75 0.96 16.82 -24.78
C ASN A 75 0.20 17.05 -23.47
N ARG A 76 -1.02 17.61 -23.53
CA ARG A 76 -1.90 17.77 -22.37
C ARG A 76 -2.18 16.43 -21.71
N LYS A 77 -2.52 15.40 -22.48
CA LYS A 77 -2.73 14.05 -21.93
C LYS A 77 -1.47 13.53 -21.24
N ARG A 78 -0.30 13.62 -21.90
CA ARG A 78 0.98 13.18 -21.33
C ARG A 78 1.29 13.91 -20.01
N GLU A 79 1.00 15.20 -19.96
CA GLU A 79 1.25 16.02 -18.78
C GLU A 79 0.28 15.72 -17.64
N MET A 80 -1.01 15.55 -17.91
CA MET A 80 -1.98 15.13 -16.90
C MET A 80 -1.62 13.75 -16.35
N ASP A 81 -1.32 12.78 -17.22
CA ASP A 81 -0.87 11.44 -16.82
C ASP A 81 0.40 11.52 -15.92
N ARG A 82 1.30 12.47 -16.18
CA ARG A 82 2.51 12.72 -15.38
C ARG A 82 2.17 13.33 -14.02
N LEU A 83 1.30 14.34 -13.98
CA LEU A 83 0.86 14.99 -12.74
C LEU A 83 0.10 14.01 -11.85
N ASP A 84 -0.81 13.23 -12.43
CA ASP A 84 -1.58 12.19 -11.73
C ASP A 84 -0.63 11.13 -11.13
N TYR A 85 0.38 10.69 -11.89
CA TYR A 85 1.40 9.78 -11.35
C TYR A 85 2.17 10.38 -10.17
N MET A 86 2.59 11.64 -10.26
CA MET A 86 3.32 12.32 -9.17
C MET A 86 2.46 12.47 -7.92
N ASN A 87 1.20 12.90 -8.07
CA ASN A 87 0.26 13.06 -6.97
C ASN A 87 -0.06 11.73 -6.29
N ASN A 88 -0.35 10.68 -7.08
CA ASN A 88 -0.62 9.34 -6.55
C ASN A 88 0.59 8.76 -5.83
N LYS A 89 1.80 8.96 -6.36
CA LYS A 89 3.03 8.51 -5.72
C LYS A 89 3.28 9.22 -4.40
N ALA A 90 3.10 10.54 -4.35
CA ALA A 90 3.24 11.33 -3.13
C ALA A 90 2.22 10.90 -2.06
N LEU A 91 0.96 10.71 -2.44
CA LEU A 91 -0.09 10.22 -1.54
C LEU A 91 0.25 8.82 -1.01
N GLN A 92 0.72 7.92 -1.87
CA GLN A 92 1.12 6.58 -1.45
C GLN A 92 2.29 6.62 -0.45
N GLU A 93 3.32 7.42 -0.73
CA GLU A 93 4.48 7.59 0.16
C GLU A 93 4.07 8.15 1.53
N GLU A 94 3.17 9.14 1.57
CA GLU A 94 2.64 9.71 2.81
C GLU A 94 1.85 8.68 3.64
N LEU A 95 0.98 7.89 2.98
CA LEU A 95 0.20 6.84 3.63
C LEU A 95 1.10 5.71 4.16
N ASP A 96 2.10 5.31 3.38
CA ASP A 96 3.08 4.29 3.78
C ASP A 96 3.93 4.78 4.96
N GLU A 97 4.36 6.04 4.97
CA GLU A 97 5.12 6.64 6.08
C GLU A 97 4.27 6.70 7.36
N LYS A 98 3.02 7.17 7.28
CA LYS A 98 2.06 7.17 8.40
C LYS A 98 1.86 5.76 8.96
N PHE A 99 1.67 4.77 8.07
CA PHE A 99 1.49 3.38 8.46
C PHE A 99 2.73 2.81 9.18
N LEU A 100 3.93 3.08 8.65
CA LEU A 100 5.18 2.62 9.24
C LEU A 100 5.45 3.28 10.60
N ALA A 101 5.15 4.58 10.74
CA ALA A 101 5.25 5.31 12.00
C ALA A 101 4.30 4.74 13.06
N GLU A 102 3.03 4.50 12.70
CA GLU A 102 2.05 3.91 13.60
C GLU A 102 2.42 2.48 14.01
N ARG A 103 2.89 1.67 13.06
CA ARG A 103 3.39 0.32 13.32
C ARG A 103 4.59 0.34 14.27
N ARG A 104 5.53 1.27 14.09
CA ARG A 104 6.69 1.44 14.99
C ARG A 104 6.24 1.81 16.40
N ARG A 105 5.35 2.81 16.53
CA ARG A 105 4.79 3.22 17.81
C ARG A 105 4.13 2.05 18.55
N ARG A 106 3.29 1.27 17.85
CA ARG A 106 2.62 0.09 18.42
C ARG A 106 3.62 -0.96 18.90
N ALA A 107 4.67 -1.25 18.11
CA ALA A 107 5.73 -2.17 18.49
C ALA A 107 6.50 -1.70 19.74
N GLU A 108 6.83 -0.42 19.84
CA GLU A 108 7.48 0.17 21.02
C GLU A 108 6.60 0.11 22.27
N GLU A 109 5.29 0.37 22.15
CA GLU A 109 4.34 0.25 23.25
C GLU A 109 4.21 -1.20 23.74
N GLU A 110 4.16 -2.17 22.83
CA GLU A 110 4.15 -3.60 23.14
C GLU A 110 5.46 -4.06 23.80
N GLU A 111 6.61 -3.56 23.32
CA GLU A 111 7.92 -3.84 23.91
C GLU A 111 8.02 -3.25 25.33
N LYS A 112 7.60 -1.99 25.53
CA LYS A 112 7.54 -1.36 26.87
C LYS A 112 6.67 -2.17 27.83
N LYS A 113 5.47 -2.59 27.40
CA LYS A 113 4.58 -3.46 28.21
C LYS A 113 5.24 -4.81 28.52
N THR A 114 5.90 -5.41 27.53
CA THR A 114 6.59 -6.70 27.68
C THR A 114 7.80 -6.59 28.60
N ALA A 115 8.58 -5.51 28.50
CA ALA A 115 9.73 -5.22 29.35
C ALA A 115 9.30 -4.98 30.81
N ARG A 116 8.25 -4.18 31.04
CA ARG A 116 7.65 -3.99 32.38
C ARG A 116 7.25 -5.34 32.99
N LYS A 117 6.54 -6.20 32.24
CA LYS A 117 6.15 -7.55 32.71
C LYS A 117 7.36 -8.49 32.90
N ARG A 118 8.38 -8.41 32.06
CA ARG A 118 9.62 -9.20 32.18
C ARG A 118 10.39 -8.83 33.44
N LEU A 119 10.52 -7.53 33.72
CA LEU A 119 11.17 -7.01 34.94
C LEU A 119 10.42 -7.45 36.20
N LYS A 120 9.08 -7.38 36.22
CA LYS A 120 8.27 -7.92 37.34
C LYS A 120 8.54 -9.41 37.57
N ARG A 121 8.60 -10.22 36.50
CA ARG A 121 8.92 -11.67 36.59
C ARG A 121 10.36 -11.93 37.07
N GLN A 122 11.34 -11.13 36.65
CA GLN A 122 12.73 -11.26 37.10
C GLN A 122 12.85 -10.97 38.60
N ARG A 123 12.27 -9.86 39.07
CA ARG A 123 12.22 -9.51 40.50
C ARG A 123 11.56 -10.62 41.34
N TYR A 124 10.46 -11.20 40.86
CA TYR A 124 9.81 -12.34 41.54
C TYR A 124 10.71 -13.58 41.58
N LYS A 125 11.38 -13.93 40.46
CA LYS A 125 12.32 -15.05 40.41
C LYS A 125 13.51 -14.85 41.34
N GLU A 126 14.05 -13.64 41.44
CA GLU A 126 15.14 -13.29 42.36
C GLU A 126 14.70 -13.43 43.83
N LYS A 127 13.51 -12.93 44.18
CA LYS A 127 12.93 -13.09 45.52
C LYS A 127 12.72 -14.57 45.88
N MET A 128 12.24 -15.39 44.95
CA MET A 128 12.05 -16.83 45.18
C MET A 128 13.38 -17.58 45.31
N LYS A 129 14.41 -17.19 44.56
CA LYS A 129 15.76 -17.75 44.70
C LYS A 129 16.39 -17.39 46.05
N SER A 130 16.25 -16.15 46.52
CA SER A 130 16.81 -15.74 47.81
C SER A 130 16.09 -16.38 48.99
N LEU A 131 14.77 -16.60 48.91
CA LEU A 131 14.02 -17.36 49.91
C LEU A 131 14.43 -18.84 49.96
N ARG A 132 14.64 -19.48 48.79
CA ARG A 132 15.15 -20.87 48.74
C ARG A 132 16.54 -21.00 49.34
N LYS A 133 17.46 -20.07 49.03
CA LYS A 133 18.81 -20.06 49.61
C LYS A 133 18.78 -19.90 51.14
N LYS A 134 17.92 -19.01 51.66
CA LYS A 134 17.74 -18.84 53.11
C LYS A 134 17.18 -20.10 53.78
N ASN A 135 16.21 -20.77 53.14
CA ASN A 135 15.65 -22.01 53.68
C ASN A 135 16.66 -23.17 53.64
N GLU A 136 17.50 -23.25 52.61
CA GLU A 136 18.59 -24.24 52.55
C GLU A 136 19.62 -23.99 53.65
N GLU A 137 20.03 -22.74 53.89
CA GLU A 137 20.95 -22.37 54.98
C GLU A 137 20.35 -22.62 56.38
N SER A 138 19.05 -22.35 56.58
CA SER A 138 18.38 -22.60 57.87
C SER A 138 18.05 -24.09 58.11
N SER A 139 17.86 -24.88 57.05
CA SER A 139 17.55 -26.32 57.16
C SER A 139 18.75 -27.16 57.61
N THR A 140 19.96 -26.62 57.57
CA THR A 140 21.15 -27.27 58.13
C THR A 140 21.35 -27.05 59.64
N GLU A 141 20.58 -26.17 60.29
CA GLU A 141 20.85 -25.79 61.70
C GLU A 141 19.70 -25.99 62.71
N ASN A 142 18.45 -26.27 62.33
CA ASN A 142 17.38 -26.42 63.33
C ASN A 142 16.32 -27.49 62.98
N GLU A 143 16.52 -28.72 63.47
CA GLU A 143 15.44 -29.65 63.80
C GLU A 143 14.90 -29.28 65.19
N THR A 144 13.84 -28.47 65.30
CA THR A 144 12.91 -28.44 66.46
C THR A 144 11.77 -27.44 66.22
N ASP A 145 10.55 -27.96 66.33
CA ASP A 145 9.28 -27.30 66.65
C ASP A 145 8.76 -26.07 65.86
N GLY A 146 7.56 -26.25 65.32
CA GLY A 146 6.43 -25.43 65.78
C GLY A 146 6.04 -24.22 64.94
N ASP A 147 4.93 -24.41 64.23
CA ASP A 147 3.78 -23.49 64.21
C ASP A 147 3.77 -22.28 63.25
N ASP A 148 2.80 -22.37 62.35
CA ASP A 148 1.91 -21.32 61.84
C ASP A 148 2.43 -19.88 61.68
N SER A 149 2.65 -19.45 60.43
CA SER A 149 2.39 -18.05 60.06
C SER A 149 2.14 -17.90 58.57
N GLU A 150 0.86 -17.68 58.28
CA GLU A 150 0.27 -17.12 57.06
C GLU A 150 1.24 -16.47 56.06
N LEU A 151 1.42 -17.13 54.92
CA LEU A 151 1.87 -16.49 53.68
C LEU A 151 0.70 -15.64 53.14
N SER A 152 0.50 -14.48 53.78
CA SER A 152 -0.41 -13.43 53.37
C SER A 152 -0.12 -13.06 51.91
N SER A 153 -1.12 -13.38 51.08
CA SER A 153 -1.27 -13.05 49.68
C SER A 153 -1.56 -11.55 49.51
N THR A 154 -0.64 -10.69 49.96
CA THR A 154 -0.67 -9.25 49.67
C THR A 154 0.39 -8.94 48.62
N VAL A 155 0.08 -9.30 47.37
CA VAL A 155 0.62 -8.54 46.24
C VAL A 155 -0.30 -7.34 46.13
N GLU A 156 0.10 -6.22 46.73
CA GLU A 156 -0.58 -4.95 46.59
C GLU A 156 -0.85 -4.69 45.11
N ASN A 157 -2.12 -4.79 44.75
CA ASN A 157 -2.70 -4.21 43.55
C ASN A 157 -2.71 -2.69 43.74
N ASN A 158 -1.53 -2.08 43.73
CA ASN A 158 -1.34 -0.63 43.75
C ASN A 158 -0.45 -0.24 42.57
N ASP A 159 -0.95 -0.42 41.34
CA ASP A 159 -0.53 0.42 40.20
C ASP A 159 -1.46 0.28 38.96
N GLU A 160 -2.78 0.23 39.20
CA GLU A 160 -3.80 0.43 38.16
C GLU A 160 -4.41 1.85 38.28
N ARG A 161 -3.57 2.89 38.47
CA ARG A 161 -4.09 4.28 38.52
C ARG A 161 -3.05 5.38 38.28
N SER A 162 -2.22 5.26 37.26
CA SER A 162 -1.49 6.42 36.69
C SER A 162 -1.09 6.10 35.24
N GLU A 163 -1.99 6.34 34.29
CA GLU A 163 -1.77 7.29 33.19
C GLU A 163 -3.09 7.38 32.40
N GLN A 164 -4.15 7.90 33.03
CA GLN A 164 -5.17 8.67 32.31
C GLN A 164 -4.64 10.11 32.25
N VAL A 165 -3.61 10.33 31.41
CA VAL A 165 -3.28 11.69 30.98
C VAL A 165 -4.24 12.01 29.84
N THR A 166 -5.22 12.81 30.23
CA THR A 166 -5.98 13.72 29.41
C THR A 166 -5.13 14.33 28.30
N ASP A 167 -5.51 14.06 27.06
CA ASP A 167 -5.48 15.05 25.98
C ASP A 167 -6.76 14.84 25.16
N LYS A 168 -7.85 15.32 25.74
CA LYS A 168 -9.00 15.79 24.97
C LYS A 168 -8.54 17.09 24.31
N GLU A 169 -8.07 17.01 23.08
CA GLU A 169 -8.01 18.13 22.10
C GLU A 169 -7.22 17.65 20.87
N ASN A 170 -7.93 16.97 19.97
CA ASN A 170 -7.78 17.08 18.51
C ASN A 170 -8.86 16.23 17.86
N SER A 171 -10.12 16.62 18.10
CA SER A 171 -11.19 16.41 17.11
C SER A 171 -11.03 17.50 16.05
N GLU A 172 -9.91 17.48 15.32
CA GLU A 172 -9.78 18.30 14.13
C GLU A 172 -10.42 17.51 13.00
N VAL A 173 -11.65 17.94 12.73
CA VAL A 173 -12.48 17.67 11.57
C VAL A 173 -11.61 17.25 10.38
N VAL A 174 -11.55 15.94 10.12
CA VAL A 174 -11.22 15.44 8.78
C VAL A 174 -12.41 15.87 7.93
N GLN A 175 -12.31 17.08 7.36
CA GLN A 175 -13.08 17.46 6.19
C GLN A 175 -12.77 16.39 5.17
N THR A 176 -13.74 15.48 5.00
CA THR A 176 -13.81 14.58 3.87
C THR A 176 -14.04 15.45 2.65
N ASP A 177 -12.97 16.08 2.18
CA ASP A 177 -12.94 16.67 0.85
C ASP A 177 -13.01 15.48 -0.11
N GLU A 178 -14.21 15.32 -0.63
CA GLU A 178 -14.61 14.55 -1.78
C GLU A 178 -13.39 14.08 -2.60
N ILE A 179 -12.91 12.87 -2.31
CA ILE A 179 -12.14 12.11 -3.30
C ILE A 179 -13.16 11.80 -4.39
N SER A 180 -13.27 12.74 -5.34
CA SER A 180 -14.07 12.60 -6.54
C SER A 180 -13.77 11.21 -7.09
N ALA A 181 -14.79 10.37 -7.03
CA ALA A 181 -14.74 9.02 -7.53
C ALA A 181 -14.22 9.08 -8.97
N VAL A 182 -12.99 8.62 -9.19
CA VAL A 182 -12.47 8.43 -10.53
C VAL A 182 -13.34 7.33 -11.14
N PRO A 183 -14.20 7.63 -12.13
CA PRO A 183 -15.04 6.61 -12.70
C PRO A 183 -14.14 5.68 -13.51
N ASP A 184 -14.20 4.39 -13.17
CA ASP A 184 -13.71 3.28 -13.98
C ASP A 184 -14.34 3.41 -15.38
N LYS A 185 -13.67 4.09 -16.31
CA LYS A 185 -14.10 4.14 -17.71
C LYS A 185 -13.61 2.87 -18.40
N GLN A 186 -14.41 1.84 -18.19
CA GLN A 186 -14.55 0.71 -19.09
C GLN A 186 -14.84 1.21 -20.52
N SER A 187 -14.26 0.47 -21.46
CA SER A 187 -14.46 0.48 -22.91
C SER A 187 -15.75 1.13 -23.43
N VAL A 188 -15.59 2.17 -24.24
CA VAL A 188 -16.49 2.51 -25.36
C VAL A 188 -15.56 2.82 -26.55
N GLY A 189 -15.53 2.05 -27.63
CA GLY A 189 -16.68 1.54 -28.38
C GLY A 189 -17.05 2.61 -29.41
N ASN A 190 -16.46 2.48 -30.60
CA ASN A 190 -16.61 3.29 -31.80
C ASN A 190 -17.94 4.06 -31.92
N ALA A 191 -17.88 5.38 -32.06
CA ALA A 191 -18.98 6.20 -32.53
C ALA A 191 -18.53 7.13 -33.66
N GLU A 192 -19.17 6.91 -34.79
CA GLU A 192 -18.99 7.46 -36.12
C GLU A 192 -19.39 8.95 -36.17
N ILE A 193 -18.45 9.84 -36.51
CA ILE A 193 -18.71 11.28 -36.67
C ILE A 193 -19.26 11.51 -38.08
N LYS A 194 -20.58 11.70 -38.18
CA LYS A 194 -21.26 12.21 -39.37
C LYS A 194 -20.87 13.68 -39.60
N LYS A 195 -20.44 13.98 -40.83
CA LYS A 195 -20.22 15.33 -41.35
C LYS A 195 -21.55 16.07 -41.46
N THR A 196 -21.60 17.29 -40.94
CA THR A 196 -22.61 18.28 -41.34
C THR A 196 -21.85 19.49 -41.89
N ASP A 197 -21.92 19.65 -43.21
CA ASP A 197 -21.56 20.89 -43.89
C ASP A 197 -22.63 21.92 -43.52
N ASP A 198 -22.23 23.08 -42.99
CA ASP A 198 -23.10 24.24 -42.99
C ASP A 198 -22.36 25.45 -43.56
N SER A 199 -22.99 25.96 -44.61
CA SER A 199 -22.56 27.03 -45.48
C SER A 199 -23.09 28.37 -44.99
N SER A 200 -22.35 29.43 -45.30
CA SER A 200 -22.79 30.83 -45.33
C SER A 200 -22.80 31.60 -44.00
N SER A 201 -21.88 32.55 -43.88
CA SER A 201 -22.28 33.98 -43.84
C SER A 201 -21.03 34.86 -43.88
N SER A 202 -20.95 35.64 -44.96
CA SER A 202 -19.98 36.70 -45.20
C SER A 202 -20.34 37.91 -44.36
N VAL A 203 -19.39 38.42 -43.55
CA VAL A 203 -19.49 39.75 -42.93
C VAL A 203 -18.26 40.56 -43.33
N LYS A 204 -18.44 41.39 -44.36
CA LYS A 204 -17.56 42.53 -44.69
C LYS A 204 -17.62 43.54 -43.53
N ARG A 205 -16.46 43.89 -42.95
CA ARG A 205 -16.29 45.14 -42.18
C ARG A 205 -15.40 46.12 -42.93
N LYS A 206 -15.80 47.37 -42.78
CA LYS A 206 -15.42 48.59 -43.50
C LYS A 206 -13.93 48.94 -43.34
N LYS A 207 -13.40 49.57 -44.40
CA LYS A 207 -12.22 50.42 -44.37
C LYS A 207 -12.52 51.68 -43.55
N GLU A 208 -11.60 52.05 -42.67
CA GLU A 208 -11.46 53.42 -42.15
C GLU A 208 -10.07 53.95 -42.57
N ASN A 209 -10.05 55.26 -42.82
CA ASN A 209 -8.98 56.03 -43.44
C ASN A 209 -7.76 56.22 -42.53
N THR A 210 -6.57 56.05 -43.11
CA THR A 210 -5.38 56.92 -42.97
C THR A 210 -4.46 56.64 -44.15
#